data_AF-A0A7C1GXI0-F1
#
_entry.id   AF-A0A7C1GXI0-F1
#
_cell.length_a   1.000
_cell.length_b   1.000
_cell.length_c   1.000
_cell.angle_alpha   90.00
_cell.angle_beta   90.00
_cell.angle_gamma   90.00
#
_symmetry.space_group_name_H-M   'P 1'
#
loop_
_entity.id
_entity.type
_entity.pdbx_description
1 polymer ?
#
loop_
_entity_poly.entity_id
_entity_poly.type
_entity_poly.pdbx_seq_one_letter_code
_entity_poly.pdbx_strand_id
1 'polypeptide(L)'
;MTKQNNLFLATLGALHKSGAFEYIILIGSWCHPEILRTLDFTPTHSYTTGYTKYEHPELELEFLTPELGRGKNKSYELPKLHINAQGLRYLNLLQSNVLKIKYKHMMIQLPEPAAYVLHKFIIFERRKKKSKKERDLLAAKDIGEFLLQNETQRKKLLGIFHLLPLK
;
A
#
# COMPACT_ATOMS: atom_id res chain seq x y z
N MET A 1 -12.10 -20.37 6.56
CA MET A 1 -11.45 -19.29 5.77
C MET A 1 -12.43 -18.83 4.71
N THR A 2 -12.58 -17.52 4.52
CA THR A 2 -13.46 -16.97 3.46
C THR A 2 -12.85 -17.22 2.09
N LYS A 3 -13.67 -17.36 1.05
CA LYS A 3 -13.21 -17.58 -0.35
C LYS A 3 -12.26 -16.45 -0.82
N GLN A 4 -12.49 -15.23 -0.33
CA GLN A 4 -11.61 -14.07 -0.51
C GLN A 4 -10.20 -14.29 0.07
N ASN A 5 -10.08 -14.86 1.27
CA ASN A 5 -8.79 -15.15 1.89
C ASN A 5 -8.01 -16.20 1.06
N ASN A 6 -8.70 -17.26 0.61
CA ASN A 6 -8.07 -18.29 -0.21
C ASN A 6 -7.51 -17.71 -1.52
N LEU A 7 -8.26 -16.82 -2.18
CA LEU A 7 -7.80 -16.18 -3.40
C LEU A 7 -6.63 -15.21 -3.17
N PHE A 8 -6.66 -14.45 -2.08
CA PHE A 8 -5.54 -13.61 -1.68
C PHE A 8 -4.27 -14.44 -1.44
N LEU A 9 -4.36 -15.53 -0.68
CA LEU A 9 -3.23 -16.43 -0.43
C LEU A 9 -2.72 -17.10 -1.70
N ALA A 10 -3.62 -17.50 -2.61
CA ALA A 10 -3.23 -18.04 -3.91
C ALA A 10 -2.47 -17.00 -4.74
N THR A 11 -2.91 -15.73 -4.70
CA THR A 11 -2.22 -14.61 -5.36
C THR A 11 -0.82 -14.39 -4.78
N LEU A 12 -0.68 -14.41 -3.44
CA LEU A 12 0.64 -14.33 -2.80
C LEU A 12 1.54 -15.50 -3.20
N GLY A 13 0.98 -16.72 -3.25
CA GLY A 13 1.71 -17.90 -3.69
C GLY A 13 2.20 -17.80 -5.14
N ALA A 14 1.38 -17.24 -6.04
CA ALA A 14 1.77 -17.00 -7.43
C ALA A 14 2.88 -15.95 -7.54
N LEU A 15 2.78 -14.84 -6.79
CA LEU A 15 3.80 -13.79 -6.73
C LEU A 15 5.12 -14.29 -6.11
N HIS A 16 5.04 -15.16 -5.11
CA HIS A 16 6.22 -15.79 -4.54
C HIS A 16 6.93 -16.69 -5.54
N LYS A 17 6.18 -17.59 -6.21
CA LYS A 17 6.72 -18.53 -7.19
C LYS A 17 7.38 -17.84 -8.39
N SER A 18 6.89 -16.66 -8.77
CA SER A 18 7.50 -15.85 -9.84
C SER A 18 8.71 -15.03 -9.39
N GLY A 19 9.06 -15.03 -8.08
CA GLY A 19 10.11 -14.17 -7.53
C GLY A 19 9.74 -12.69 -7.47
N ALA A 20 8.49 -12.33 -7.72
CA ALA A 20 8.07 -10.94 -7.85
C ALA A 20 8.21 -10.13 -6.55
N PHE A 21 8.16 -10.76 -5.38
CA PHE A 21 8.25 -10.08 -4.08
C PHE A 21 9.55 -9.32 -3.85
N GLU A 22 10.65 -9.62 -4.55
CA GLU A 22 11.88 -8.84 -4.48
C GLU A 22 11.75 -7.46 -5.15
N TYR A 23 10.79 -7.32 -6.07
CA TYR A 23 10.65 -6.17 -6.95
C TYR A 23 9.37 -5.35 -6.71
N ILE A 24 8.45 -5.86 -5.87
CA ILE A 24 7.16 -5.21 -5.59
C ILE A 24 6.99 -4.93 -4.11
N ILE A 25 6.29 -3.84 -3.81
CA ILE A 25 5.78 -3.51 -2.49
C ILE A 25 4.27 -3.72 -2.54
N LEU A 26 3.72 -4.53 -1.64
CA LEU A 26 2.28 -4.72 -1.56
C LEU A 26 1.64 -3.52 -0.86
N ILE A 27 0.75 -2.83 -1.57
CA ILE A 27 0.05 -1.64 -1.10
C ILE A 27 -1.45 -1.91 -1.24
N GLY A 28 -2.21 -1.80 -0.15
CA GLY A 28 -3.63 -2.12 -0.18
C GLY A 28 -4.36 -1.70 1.09
N SER A 29 -5.68 -1.59 0.97
CA SER A 29 -6.61 -1.26 2.04
C SER A 29 -7.16 -2.53 2.67
N TRP A 30 -6.35 -3.51 3.01
CA TRP A 30 -5.38 -3.50 4.08
C TRP A 30 -4.51 -4.73 3.84
N CYS A 31 -3.24 -4.72 4.23
CA CYS A 31 -2.53 -5.99 4.37
C CYS A 31 -3.46 -6.96 5.11
N HIS A 32 -3.67 -8.14 4.52
CA HIS A 32 -4.72 -9.03 4.99
C HIS A 32 -4.63 -9.23 6.52
N PRO A 33 -5.75 -9.27 7.28
CA PRO A 33 -5.80 -9.61 8.70
C PRO A 33 -4.68 -10.48 9.25
N GLU A 34 -4.35 -11.57 8.55
CA GLU A 34 -3.31 -12.51 8.97
C GLU A 34 -1.88 -11.98 8.84
N ILE A 35 -1.60 -11.16 7.82
CA ILE A 35 -0.33 -10.45 7.69
C ILE A 35 -0.22 -9.36 8.75
N LEU A 36 -1.29 -8.59 8.93
CA LEU A 36 -1.36 -7.53 9.93
C LEU A 36 -1.27 -8.05 11.37
N ARG A 37 -1.78 -9.25 11.66
CA ARG A 37 -1.57 -9.95 12.94
C ARG A 37 -0.10 -10.26 13.22
N THR A 38 0.75 -10.47 12.19
CA THR A 38 2.21 -10.61 12.41
C THR A 38 2.87 -9.29 12.85
N LEU A 39 2.12 -8.19 12.75
CA LEU A 39 2.51 -6.84 13.15
C LEU A 39 1.60 -6.29 14.27
N ASP A 40 0.81 -7.14 14.94
CA ASP A 40 -0.13 -6.81 16.02
C ASP A 40 -1.30 -5.85 15.66
N PHE A 41 -1.72 -5.79 14.39
CA PHE A 41 -2.84 -4.96 13.93
C PHE A 41 -4.21 -5.70 13.94
N THR A 42 -5.30 -4.98 14.22
CA THR A 42 -6.71 -5.45 14.12
C THR A 42 -7.42 -4.86 12.87
N PRO A 43 -8.05 -5.68 12.00
CA PRO A 43 -8.49 -5.26 10.65
C PRO A 43 -9.96 -4.77 10.49
N THR A 44 -10.21 -3.86 9.53
CA THR A 44 -11.53 -3.33 9.07
C THR A 44 -11.54 -3.02 7.52
N HIS A 45 -12.69 -3.00 6.80
CA HIS A 45 -12.83 -3.13 5.31
C HIS A 45 -13.24 -1.88 4.48
N SER A 46 -12.83 -1.72 3.17
CA SER A 46 -13.48 -0.85 2.11
C SER A 46 -12.81 -0.87 0.69
N TYR A 47 -13.53 -0.61 -0.45
CA TYR A 47 -13.09 -0.79 -1.89
C TYR A 47 -13.27 0.35 -2.93
N THR A 48 -12.58 0.21 -4.11
CA THR A 48 -12.84 0.63 -5.54
C THR A 48 -11.89 1.65 -6.23
N THR A 49 -11.26 1.36 -7.41
CA THR A 49 -11.00 2.28 -8.60
C THR A 49 -10.36 1.60 -9.85
N GLY A 50 -10.68 2.03 -11.09
CA GLY A 50 -10.33 1.33 -12.35
C GLY A 50 -8.99 1.64 -13.06
N TYR A 51 -8.00 0.75 -12.88
CA TYR A 51 -6.71 0.64 -13.60
C TYR A 51 -6.56 -0.77 -14.20
N THR A 52 -5.39 -1.19 -14.75
CA THR A 52 -5.21 -2.64 -15.06
C THR A 52 -5.35 -3.40 -13.78
N LYS A 53 -6.50 -4.06 -13.71
CA LYS A 53 -7.02 -4.65 -12.53
C LYS A 53 -7.36 -6.08 -12.86
N TYR A 54 -6.77 -7.00 -12.13
CA TYR A 54 -7.26 -8.36 -12.13
C TYR A 54 -8.42 -8.38 -11.14
N GLU A 55 -9.64 -8.47 -11.68
CA GLU A 55 -10.86 -8.57 -10.89
C GLU A 55 -11.28 -10.03 -10.78
N HIS A 56 -11.38 -10.52 -9.56
CA HIS A 56 -12.30 -11.58 -9.18
C HIS A 56 -13.38 -10.93 -8.31
N PRO A 57 -14.63 -11.46 -8.22
CA PRO A 57 -15.68 -10.89 -7.36
C PRO A 57 -15.27 -10.65 -5.89
N GLU A 58 -14.14 -11.20 -5.48
CA GLU A 58 -13.63 -11.17 -4.12
C GLU A 58 -12.22 -10.57 -4.00
N LEU A 59 -11.55 -10.20 -5.11
CA LEU A 59 -10.20 -9.63 -5.07
C LEU A 59 -9.95 -8.67 -6.24
N GLU A 60 -9.34 -7.54 -5.92
CA GLU A 60 -8.89 -6.48 -6.83
C GLU A 60 -7.36 -6.38 -6.71
N LEU A 61 -6.63 -6.65 -7.79
CA LEU A 61 -5.19 -6.46 -7.88
C LEU A 61 -4.87 -5.33 -8.85
N GLU A 62 -4.26 -4.26 -8.35
CA GLU A 62 -3.84 -3.08 -9.14
C GLU A 62 -2.32 -2.91 -9.08
N PHE A 63 -1.70 -2.51 -10.19
CA PHE A 63 -0.26 -2.17 -10.23
C PHE A 63 -0.06 -0.66 -10.17
N LEU A 64 0.82 -0.21 -9.28
CA LEU A 64 1.08 1.21 -9.01
C LEU A 64 2.53 1.56 -9.34
N THR A 65 2.74 2.77 -9.84
CA THR A 65 4.08 3.34 -10.09
C THR A 65 4.13 4.80 -9.63
N PRO A 66 5.29 5.34 -9.22
CA PRO A 66 5.40 6.75 -8.84
C PRO A 66 5.04 7.68 -9.99
N GLU A 67 4.17 8.64 -9.71
CA GLU A 67 3.94 9.79 -10.60
C GLU A 67 4.88 10.95 -10.22
N LEU A 68 5.75 11.33 -11.16
CA LEU A 68 6.74 12.40 -10.99
C LEU A 68 6.44 13.61 -11.88
N GLY A 69 6.88 14.80 -11.45
CA GLY A 69 6.77 16.05 -12.21
C GLY A 69 5.33 16.47 -12.53
N ARG A 70 5.09 16.85 -13.80
CA ARG A 70 3.75 17.24 -14.29
C ARG A 70 2.75 16.07 -14.27
N GLY A 71 3.24 14.83 -14.17
CA GLY A 71 2.44 13.62 -14.26
C GLY A 71 1.91 13.37 -15.67
N LYS A 72 1.25 12.23 -15.86
CA LYS A 72 0.57 11.86 -17.10
C LYS A 72 -0.85 11.46 -16.76
N ASN A 73 -1.85 11.97 -17.49
CA ASN A 73 -3.25 11.56 -17.32
C ASN A 73 -3.56 10.14 -17.85
N LYS A 74 -2.54 9.32 -18.13
CA LYS A 74 -2.64 7.97 -18.70
C LYS A 74 -1.83 6.98 -17.84
N SER A 75 -2.13 5.69 -17.98
CA SER A 75 -1.34 4.63 -17.35
C SER A 75 0.10 4.65 -17.87
N TYR A 76 1.02 4.16 -17.04
CA TYR A 76 2.42 3.96 -17.37
C TYR A 76 2.59 2.52 -17.80
N GLU A 77 2.95 2.30 -19.05
CA GLU A 77 3.32 0.98 -19.52
C GLU A 77 4.63 0.54 -18.86
N LEU A 78 4.66 -0.70 -18.39
CA LEU A 78 5.86 -1.38 -17.91
C LEU A 78 6.14 -2.52 -18.89
N PRO A 79 6.82 -2.28 -20.03
CA PRO A 79 6.89 -3.23 -21.15
C PRO A 79 7.49 -4.57 -20.75
N LYS A 80 8.50 -4.56 -19.86
CA LYS A 80 9.16 -5.77 -19.34
C LYS A 80 8.22 -6.69 -18.55
N LEU A 81 7.13 -6.15 -18.03
CA LEU A 81 6.15 -6.86 -17.24
C LEU A 81 4.83 -7.05 -18.01
N HIS A 82 4.71 -6.50 -19.22
CA HIS A 82 3.47 -6.47 -20.01
C HIS A 82 2.25 -5.97 -19.22
N ILE A 83 2.46 -5.01 -18.31
CA ILE A 83 1.40 -4.40 -17.48
C ILE A 83 1.33 -2.89 -17.68
N ASN A 84 0.14 -2.33 -17.44
CA ASN A 84 -0.09 -0.90 -17.35
C ASN A 84 -0.30 -0.51 -15.89
N ALA A 85 0.64 0.25 -15.33
CA ALA A 85 0.58 0.71 -13.95
C ALA A 85 -0.10 2.07 -13.83
N GLN A 86 -0.80 2.28 -12.72
CA GLN A 86 -1.32 3.58 -12.33
C GLN A 86 -0.21 4.46 -11.77
N GLY A 87 -0.06 5.68 -12.30
CA GLY A 87 0.71 6.72 -11.65
C GLY A 87 0.05 7.19 -10.35
N LEU A 88 0.77 7.12 -9.24
CA LEU A 88 0.35 7.71 -7.97
C LEU A 88 1.42 8.65 -7.42
N ARG A 89 0.99 9.85 -7.02
CA ARG A 89 1.87 10.82 -6.37
C ARG A 89 2.30 10.33 -5.00
N TYR A 90 3.50 10.73 -4.61
CA TYR A 90 4.11 10.40 -3.32
C TYR A 90 4.35 8.91 -3.08
N LEU A 91 4.24 8.06 -4.12
CA LEU A 91 4.54 6.63 -3.98
C LEU A 91 6.02 6.38 -3.66
N ASN A 92 6.91 7.30 -4.08
CA ASN A 92 8.33 7.30 -3.74
C ASN A 92 8.57 7.34 -2.22
N LEU A 93 7.69 7.99 -1.44
CA LEU A 93 7.76 7.99 0.02
C LEU A 93 7.62 6.58 0.60
N LEU A 94 6.73 5.78 0.01
CA LEU A 94 6.53 4.38 0.42
C LEU A 94 7.67 3.49 -0.08
N GLN A 95 8.17 3.74 -1.30
CA GLN A 95 9.29 2.99 -1.86
C GLN A 95 10.60 3.16 -1.09
N SER A 96 10.85 4.34 -0.53
CA SER A 96 12.04 4.60 0.29
C SER A 96 11.90 4.11 1.73
N ASN A 97 10.69 3.69 2.15
CA ASN A 97 10.40 3.29 3.53
C ASN A 97 9.62 1.97 3.52
N VAL A 98 10.35 0.87 3.37
CA VAL A 98 9.80 -0.47 3.22
C VAL A 98 10.10 -1.33 4.46
N LEU A 99 9.08 -2.03 4.93
CA LEU A 99 9.17 -3.08 5.92
C LEU A 99 9.17 -4.44 5.23
N LYS A 100 10.16 -5.28 5.53
CA LYS A 100 10.20 -6.68 5.08
C LYS A 100 9.68 -7.57 6.20
N ILE A 101 8.70 -8.40 5.88
CA ILE A 101 8.08 -9.33 6.83
C ILE A 101 8.17 -10.76 6.30
N LYS A 102 8.32 -11.72 7.22
CA LYS A 102 8.18 -13.14 6.90
C LYS A 102 6.74 -13.55 7.17
N TYR A 103 6.03 -13.95 6.14
CA TYR A 103 4.67 -14.50 6.26
C TYR A 103 4.66 -15.90 5.65
N LYS A 104 4.45 -16.92 6.48
CA LYS A 104 4.66 -18.34 6.12
C LYS A 104 6.10 -18.55 5.62
N HIS A 105 6.27 -19.06 4.40
CA HIS A 105 7.57 -19.25 3.75
C HIS A 105 7.94 -18.09 2.79
N MET A 106 7.15 -17.02 2.76
CA MET A 106 7.31 -15.89 1.84
C MET A 106 7.92 -14.68 2.56
N MET A 107 8.86 -14.02 1.90
CA MET A 107 9.33 -12.69 2.30
C MET A 107 8.54 -11.64 1.53
N ILE A 108 7.74 -10.84 2.24
CA ILE A 108 6.84 -9.84 1.66
C ILE A 108 7.35 -8.45 2.02
N GLN A 109 7.29 -7.54 1.05
CA GLN A 109 7.62 -6.13 1.23
C GLN A 109 6.35 -5.29 1.37
N LEU A 110 6.24 -4.54 2.46
CA LEU A 110 5.13 -3.63 2.77
C LEU A 110 5.66 -2.21 2.99
N PRO A 111 4.82 -1.18 2.83
CA PRO A 111 5.17 0.15 3.33
C PRO A 111 5.39 0.11 4.85
N GLU A 112 6.41 0.81 5.33
CA GLU A 112 6.55 1.10 6.76
C GLU A 112 5.28 1.84 7.25
N PRO A 113 4.63 1.40 8.34
CA PRO A 113 3.40 2.02 8.86
C PRO A 113 3.49 3.55 9.01
N ALA A 114 4.60 4.07 9.55
CA ALA A 114 4.86 5.49 9.65
C ALA A 114 4.83 6.22 8.28
N ALA A 115 5.47 5.66 7.26
CA ALA A 115 5.46 6.22 5.91
C ALA A 115 4.07 6.16 5.27
N TYR A 116 3.33 5.07 5.50
CA TYR A 116 1.97 4.90 5.00
C TYR A 116 1.02 5.95 5.57
N VAL A 117 1.08 6.23 6.88
CA VAL A 117 0.23 7.26 7.50
C VAL A 117 0.56 8.66 6.97
N LEU A 118 1.84 9.03 6.86
CA LEU A 118 2.23 10.30 6.26
C LEU A 118 1.76 10.41 4.81
N HIS A 119 1.93 9.34 4.03
CA HIS A 119 1.46 9.28 2.65
C HIS A 119 -0.04 9.55 2.56
N LYS A 120 -0.85 8.90 3.41
CA LYS A 120 -2.29 9.12 3.46
C LYS A 120 -2.67 10.55 3.80
N PHE A 121 -2.00 11.16 4.79
CA PHE A 121 -2.19 12.58 5.12
C PHE A 121 -1.76 13.52 3.98
N ILE A 122 -0.75 13.18 3.18
CA ILE A 122 -0.34 14.01 2.05
C ILE A 122 -1.33 13.90 0.87
N ILE A 123 -1.84 12.71 0.58
CA ILE A 123 -2.66 12.48 -0.61
C ILE A 123 -4.14 12.81 -0.40
N PHE A 124 -4.70 12.73 0.81
CA PHE A 124 -6.15 12.89 0.99
C PHE A 124 -6.62 14.29 0.55
N GLU A 125 -5.88 15.35 0.84
CA GLU A 125 -6.25 16.71 0.40
C GLU A 125 -6.28 16.83 -1.13
N ARG A 126 -5.45 16.03 -1.80
CA ARG A 126 -5.26 16.04 -3.26
C ARG A 126 -6.28 15.19 -4.03
N ARG A 127 -7.05 14.33 -3.36
CA ARG A 127 -8.08 13.52 -4.04
C ARG A 127 -9.23 14.41 -4.51
N LYS A 128 -9.79 14.13 -5.69
CA LYS A 128 -10.99 14.85 -6.18
C LYS A 128 -12.29 14.29 -5.59
N LYS A 129 -12.37 12.96 -5.43
CA LYS A 129 -13.58 12.27 -4.94
C LYS A 129 -13.65 12.30 -3.41
N LYS A 130 -14.75 12.81 -2.85
CA LYS A 130 -14.97 12.89 -1.38
C LYS A 130 -14.85 11.53 -0.70
N SER A 131 -15.47 10.49 -1.24
CA SER A 131 -15.38 9.13 -0.71
C SER A 131 -13.95 8.58 -0.63
N LYS A 132 -13.08 8.97 -1.58
CA LYS A 132 -11.66 8.62 -1.54
C LYS A 132 -10.90 9.40 -0.47
N LYS A 133 -11.23 10.68 -0.25
CA LYS A 133 -10.67 11.46 0.87
C LYS A 133 -10.99 10.82 2.20
N GLU A 134 -12.25 10.48 2.42
CA GLU A 134 -12.75 9.85 3.65
C GLU A 134 -12.07 8.51 3.91
N ARG A 135 -11.92 7.67 2.87
CA ARG A 135 -11.19 6.40 2.98
C ARG A 135 -9.71 6.58 3.28
N ASP A 136 -9.02 7.53 2.63
CA ASP A 136 -7.61 7.81 2.90
C ASP A 136 -7.42 8.33 4.33
N LEU A 137 -8.33 9.20 4.82
CA LEU A 137 -8.31 9.72 6.18
C LEU A 137 -8.60 8.63 7.23
N LEU A 138 -9.58 7.77 6.98
CA LEU A 138 -9.90 6.64 7.88
C LEU A 138 -8.70 5.70 8.00
N ALA A 139 -8.10 5.32 6.87
CA ALA A 139 -6.91 4.48 6.87
C ALA A 139 -5.70 5.13 7.61
N ALA A 140 -5.54 6.45 7.51
CA ALA A 140 -4.52 7.17 8.24
C ALA A 140 -4.78 7.17 9.76
N LYS A 141 -6.04 7.34 10.18
CA LYS A 141 -6.44 7.33 11.59
C LYS A 141 -6.27 5.97 12.23
N ASP A 142 -6.79 4.94 11.59
CA ASP A 142 -6.76 3.55 12.07
C ASP A 142 -5.30 3.08 12.34
N ILE A 143 -4.36 3.34 11.41
CA ILE A 143 -2.93 3.04 11.65
C ILE A 143 -2.28 4.09 12.56
N GLY A 144 -2.72 5.34 12.48
CA GLY A 144 -2.24 6.44 13.32
C GLY A 144 -2.42 6.15 14.82
N GLU A 145 -3.54 5.56 15.22
CA GLU A 145 -3.79 5.15 16.60
C GLU A 145 -2.75 4.13 17.08
N PHE A 146 -2.40 3.14 16.26
CA PHE A 146 -1.31 2.21 16.56
C PHE A 146 0.05 2.91 16.69
N LEU A 147 0.37 3.82 15.77
CA LEU A 147 1.60 4.63 15.83
C LEU A 147 1.67 5.42 17.14
N LEU A 148 0.56 6.01 17.60
CA LEU A 148 0.52 6.79 18.84
C LEU A 148 0.85 5.96 20.07
N GLN A 149 0.52 4.67 20.08
CA GLN A 149 0.85 3.77 21.20
C GLN A 149 2.26 3.18 21.10
N ASN A 150 2.93 3.28 19.94
CA ASN A 150 4.23 2.67 19.69
C ASN A 150 5.35 3.71 19.53
N GLU A 151 6.23 3.83 20.54
CA GLU A 151 7.31 4.84 20.55
C GLU A 151 8.26 4.73 19.35
N THR A 152 8.60 3.52 18.94
CA THR A 152 9.48 3.28 17.78
C THR A 152 8.83 3.82 16.51
N GLN A 153 7.53 3.57 16.33
CA GLN A 153 6.77 4.09 15.20
C GLN A 153 6.65 5.61 15.23
N ARG A 154 6.47 6.24 16.40
CA ARG A 154 6.47 7.71 16.52
C ARG A 154 7.82 8.32 16.12
N LYS A 155 8.94 7.71 16.54
CA LYS A 155 10.29 8.16 16.13
C LYS A 155 10.49 8.04 14.63
N LYS A 156 10.07 6.93 14.02
CA LYS A 156 10.11 6.75 12.56
C LYS A 156 9.25 7.79 11.83
N LEU A 157 8.02 8.03 12.30
CA LEU A 157 7.11 9.03 11.75
C LEU A 157 7.76 10.41 11.71
N LEU A 158 8.33 10.83 12.84
CA LEU A 158 9.02 12.11 12.96
C LEU A 158 10.25 12.18 12.05
N GLY A 159 11.07 11.12 12.03
CA GLY A 159 12.25 11.04 11.17
C GLY A 159 11.90 11.15 9.69
N ILE A 160 10.89 10.42 9.22
CA ILE A 160 10.43 10.47 7.82
C ILE A 160 9.87 11.86 7.50
N PHE A 161 9.10 12.45 8.41
CA PHE A 161 8.54 13.79 8.24
C PHE A 161 9.64 14.85 8.05
N HIS A 162 10.71 14.80 8.83
CA HIS A 162 11.83 15.74 8.71
C HIS A 162 12.64 15.59 7.42
N LEU A 163 12.59 14.42 6.77
CA LEU A 163 13.21 14.20 5.47
C LEU A 163 12.37 14.70 4.29
N LEU A 164 11.13 15.12 4.53
CA LEU A 164 10.32 15.72 3.48
C LEU A 164 10.90 17.09 3.09
N PRO A 165 10.84 17.44 1.79
CA PRO A 165 11.36 18.72 1.33
C PRO A 165 10.59 19.87 2.00
N LEU A 166 11.34 20.85 2.50
CA LEU A 166 10.78 22.12 2.96
C LEU A 166 10.12 22.84 1.76
N LYS A 167 8.98 23.48 2.02
CA LYS A 167 8.27 24.29 1.03
C LYS A 167 9.00 25.60 0.75
#